data_AF-A0A2A2KXN0-F1
#
_entry.id   AF-A0A2A2KXN0-F1
#
_cell.length_a   1.000
_cell.length_b   1.000
_cell.length_c   1.000
_cell.angle_alpha   90.00
_cell.angle_beta   90.00
_cell.angle_gamma   90.00
#
_symmetry.space_group_name_H-M   'P 1'
#
loop_
_entity.id
_entity.type
_entity.pdbx_description
1 polymer ?
#
loop_
_entity_poly.entity_id
_entity_poly.type
_entity_poly.pdbx_seq_one_letter_code
_entity_poly.pdbx_strand_id
1 'polypeptide(L)'
;MIFVNLARRVAKAKELDDPLEQAIAKCRPYVEKRKKRVNLKNKAEQMEQKKINALTNSERFRKRNKEHIQNLVDLCNDKTSEYSTIRKRCSDFTAMENQLEINFRKNRMKAMNFVNELADYCHLNEDTGNRLGQHIQFSSYCTLEDMQLPFDMYGDTTYTEDKEKKLDNYNLTEAQRGNNDIAMDEKHDSESASSSQADNNDDYKDINEINSYPSESKKTKKGLSREDRRKDSNRRASAKCRNKEKNTIASLEGQIKEKWSEIAEIKDLEVVLAQVYNGKLKKAQDCILPLCDWVHYLLGSLTQQIHVARRDQIVIDIEEIRQTYDVKPCTSTLM
;
A
#
# COMPACT_ATOMS: atom_id res chain seq x y z
N MET A 1 -85.76 -34.92 86.65
CA MET A 1 -85.18 -35.95 85.78
C MET A 1 -85.89 -35.87 84.42
N ILE A 2 -85.35 -35.14 83.44
CA ILE A 2 -85.68 -35.26 82.00
C ILE A 2 -84.39 -34.93 81.23
N PHE A 3 -84.04 -35.80 80.28
CA PHE A 3 -82.78 -35.83 79.53
C PHE A 3 -82.69 -34.76 78.43
N VAL A 4 -81.45 -34.31 78.20
CA VAL A 4 -80.97 -33.43 77.13
C VAL A 4 -80.80 -34.21 75.83
N ASN A 5 -81.25 -33.66 74.70
CA ASN A 5 -80.84 -34.08 73.36
C ASN A 5 -80.22 -32.86 72.63
N LEU A 6 -78.89 -32.81 72.60
CA LEU A 6 -78.13 -31.90 71.74
C LEU A 6 -77.30 -32.75 70.77
N ALA A 7 -77.68 -32.71 69.49
CA ALA A 7 -77.07 -33.50 68.42
C ALA A 7 -75.62 -33.05 68.13
N ARG A 8 -74.74 -34.05 67.97
CA ARG A 8 -73.30 -33.96 67.70
C ARG A 8 -72.99 -33.30 66.35
N ARG A 9 -72.12 -32.28 66.36
CA ARG A 9 -71.18 -32.03 65.25
C ARG A 9 -69.86 -32.71 65.59
N VAL A 10 -69.45 -33.69 64.80
CA VAL A 10 -68.15 -34.37 64.93
C VAL A 10 -67.06 -33.40 64.45
N ALA A 11 -66.24 -32.91 65.37
CA ALA A 11 -64.99 -32.23 65.05
C ALA A 11 -63.93 -33.26 64.67
N LYS A 12 -63.27 -33.06 63.51
CA LYS A 12 -62.09 -33.84 63.12
C LYS A 12 -61.02 -33.72 64.19
N ALA A 13 -60.58 -34.85 64.73
CA ALA A 13 -59.41 -34.91 65.61
C ALA A 13 -58.18 -34.45 64.81
N LYS A 14 -57.44 -33.50 65.38
CA LYS A 14 -56.10 -33.13 64.91
C LYS A 14 -55.17 -34.30 65.26
N GLU A 15 -54.71 -35.03 64.25
CA GLU A 15 -53.58 -35.94 64.40
C GLU A 15 -52.34 -35.10 64.77
N LEU A 16 -51.90 -35.23 66.01
CA LEU A 16 -50.54 -34.94 66.41
C LEU A 16 -49.73 -36.22 66.26
N ASP A 17 -48.54 -36.07 65.67
CA ASP A 17 -47.43 -37.02 65.63
C ASP A 17 -47.52 -38.19 64.63
N ASP A 18 -47.57 -37.88 63.33
CA ASP A 18 -47.07 -38.81 62.32
C ASP A 18 -45.52 -38.80 62.34
N PRO A 19 -44.86 -39.90 62.77
CA PRO A 19 -43.40 -39.97 62.82
C PRO A 19 -42.74 -39.76 61.45
N LEU A 20 -43.48 -39.99 60.36
CA LEU A 20 -43.01 -39.70 59.01
C LEU A 20 -42.92 -38.20 58.73
N GLU A 21 -43.91 -37.40 59.16
CA GLU A 21 -43.87 -35.94 59.02
C GLU A 21 -42.75 -35.32 59.85
N GLN A 22 -42.51 -35.82 61.07
CA GLN A 22 -41.40 -35.34 61.91
C GLN A 22 -40.02 -35.70 61.30
N ALA A 23 -39.86 -36.90 60.72
CA ALA A 23 -38.63 -37.29 60.04
C ALA A 23 -38.39 -36.44 58.77
N ILE A 24 -39.43 -36.20 57.97
CA ILE A 24 -39.38 -35.32 56.80
C ILE A 24 -39.02 -33.88 57.23
N ALA A 25 -39.61 -33.36 58.30
CA ALA A 25 -39.32 -32.03 58.82
C ALA A 25 -37.86 -31.87 59.28
N LYS A 26 -37.28 -32.90 59.92
CA LYS A 26 -35.85 -32.92 60.30
C LYS A 26 -34.90 -32.98 59.09
N CYS A 27 -35.32 -33.62 58.00
CA CYS A 27 -34.54 -33.73 56.77
C CYS A 27 -34.64 -32.50 55.84
N ARG A 28 -35.75 -31.74 55.85
CA ARG A 28 -35.96 -30.56 55.00
C ARG A 28 -34.81 -29.54 55.04
N PRO A 29 -34.27 -29.13 56.20
CA PRO A 29 -33.15 -28.19 56.27
C PRO A 29 -31.87 -28.72 55.61
N TYR A 30 -31.62 -30.03 55.70
CA TYR A 30 -30.47 -30.67 55.05
C TYR A 30 -30.62 -30.71 53.54
N VAL A 31 -31.81 -31.02 53.02
CA VAL A 31 -32.12 -31.00 51.59
C VAL A 31 -32.01 -29.59 51.02
N GLU A 32 -32.50 -28.56 51.73
CA GLU A 32 -32.35 -27.17 51.32
C GLU A 32 -30.89 -26.70 51.32
N LYS A 33 -30.11 -27.02 52.36
CA LYS A 33 -28.68 -26.71 52.40
C LYS A 33 -27.94 -27.42 51.25
N ARG A 34 -28.28 -28.67 50.94
CA ARG A 34 -27.71 -29.42 49.81
C ARG A 34 -28.07 -28.79 48.46
N LYS A 35 -29.35 -28.43 48.23
CA LYS A 35 -29.79 -27.71 47.03
C LYS A 35 -29.06 -26.37 46.86
N LYS A 36 -28.89 -25.60 47.95
CA LYS A 36 -28.12 -24.34 47.93
C LYS A 36 -26.65 -24.56 47.54
N ARG A 37 -25.99 -25.59 48.08
CA ARG A 37 -24.60 -25.94 47.71
C ARG A 37 -24.46 -26.38 46.26
N VAL A 38 -25.39 -27.20 45.76
CA VAL A 38 -25.39 -27.64 44.35
C VAL A 38 -25.60 -26.44 43.42
N ASN A 39 -26.53 -25.54 43.73
CA ASN A 39 -26.72 -24.31 42.96
C ASN A 39 -25.50 -23.38 42.98
N LEU A 40 -24.79 -23.28 44.12
CA LEU A 40 -23.55 -22.52 44.22
C LEU A 40 -22.43 -23.15 43.36
N LYS A 41 -22.30 -24.49 43.38
CA LYS A 41 -21.33 -25.22 42.57
C LYS A 41 -21.62 -25.05 41.06
N ASN A 42 -22.87 -25.22 40.64
CA ASN A 42 -23.27 -25.00 39.24
C ASN A 42 -23.04 -23.54 38.80
N LYS A 43 -23.28 -22.56 39.67
CA LYS A 43 -22.97 -21.15 39.38
C LYS A 43 -21.46 -20.90 39.24
N ALA A 44 -20.65 -21.53 40.08
CA ALA A 44 -19.20 -21.44 39.99
C ALA A 44 -18.68 -22.05 38.67
N GLU A 45 -19.14 -23.25 38.31
CA GLU A 45 -18.80 -23.91 37.04
C GLU A 45 -19.24 -23.08 35.82
N GLN A 46 -20.45 -22.50 35.84
CA GLN A 46 -20.90 -21.60 34.77
C GLN A 46 -20.05 -20.32 34.67
N MET A 47 -19.57 -19.77 35.80
CA MET A 47 -18.65 -18.63 35.79
C MET A 47 -17.27 -19.01 35.26
N GLU A 48 -16.76 -20.19 35.61
CA GLU A 48 -15.53 -20.77 35.08
C GLU A 48 -15.60 -20.89 33.55
N GLN A 49 -16.69 -21.49 33.04
CA GLN A 49 -16.89 -21.69 31.60
C GLN A 49 -16.99 -20.36 30.84
N LYS A 50 -17.69 -19.36 31.41
CA LYS A 50 -17.76 -18.02 30.81
C LYS A 50 -16.39 -17.34 30.75
N LYS A 51 -15.54 -17.51 31.77
CA LYS A 51 -14.16 -16.99 31.77
C LYS A 51 -13.31 -17.66 30.68
N ILE A 52 -13.38 -18.99 30.59
CA ILE A 52 -12.65 -19.75 29.56
C ILE A 52 -13.07 -19.28 28.16
N ASN A 53 -14.38 -19.22 27.89
CA ASN A 53 -14.90 -18.77 26.60
C ASN A 53 -14.48 -17.33 26.27
N ALA A 54 -14.46 -16.43 27.27
CA ALA A 54 -14.02 -15.05 27.08
C ALA A 54 -12.52 -14.97 26.74
N LEU A 55 -11.67 -15.77 27.39
CA LEU A 55 -10.24 -15.86 27.09
C LEU A 55 -9.99 -16.38 25.68
N THR A 56 -10.62 -17.51 25.31
CA THR A 56 -10.47 -18.10 23.97
C THR A 56 -10.96 -17.18 22.87
N ASN A 57 -12.09 -16.48 23.07
CA ASN A 57 -12.58 -15.49 22.10
C ASN A 57 -11.63 -14.29 21.97
N SER A 58 -11.06 -13.82 23.09
CA SER A 58 -10.06 -12.75 23.07
C SER A 58 -8.80 -13.16 22.31
N GLU A 59 -8.31 -14.39 22.50
CA GLU A 59 -7.14 -14.90 21.77
C GLU A 59 -7.39 -15.01 20.28
N ARG A 60 -8.54 -15.59 19.88
CA ARG A 60 -8.95 -15.69 18.47
C ARG A 60 -9.11 -14.31 17.82
N PHE A 61 -9.65 -13.33 18.55
CA PHE A 61 -9.75 -11.96 18.06
C PHE A 61 -8.37 -11.36 17.81
N ARG A 62 -7.44 -11.46 18.77
CA ARG A 62 -6.06 -10.97 18.61
C ARG A 62 -5.34 -11.63 17.45
N LYS A 63 -5.50 -12.95 17.29
CA LYS A 63 -4.89 -13.69 16.18
C LYS A 63 -5.38 -13.17 14.82
N ARG A 64 -6.70 -13.08 14.63
CA ARG A 64 -7.29 -12.53 13.39
C ARG A 64 -6.87 -11.09 13.14
N ASN A 65 -6.78 -10.27 14.18
CA ASN A 65 -6.35 -8.88 14.04
C ASN A 65 -4.89 -8.77 13.61
N LYS A 66 -4.02 -9.61 14.18
CA LYS A 66 -2.61 -9.69 13.78
C LYS A 66 -2.45 -10.15 12.33
N GLU A 67 -3.19 -11.17 11.92
CA GLU A 67 -3.22 -11.65 10.53
C GLU A 67 -3.73 -10.55 9.58
N HIS A 68 -4.79 -9.83 9.96
CA HIS A 68 -5.32 -8.73 9.15
C HIS A 68 -4.30 -7.59 8.98
N ILE A 69 -3.64 -7.16 10.05
CA ILE A 69 -2.58 -6.15 9.98
C ILE A 69 -1.43 -6.63 9.10
N GLN A 70 -1.00 -7.90 9.23
CA GLN A 70 0.05 -8.45 8.39
C GLN A 70 -0.34 -8.42 6.90
N ASN A 71 -1.56 -8.84 6.56
CA ASN A 71 -2.05 -8.80 5.19
C ASN A 71 -2.06 -7.37 4.62
N LEU A 72 -2.39 -6.37 5.44
CA LEU A 72 -2.34 -4.97 5.03
C LEU A 72 -0.90 -4.48 4.80
N VAL A 73 0.04 -4.88 5.66
CA VAL A 73 1.47 -4.59 5.48
C VAL A 73 1.99 -5.21 4.18
N ASP A 74 1.68 -6.49 3.95
CA ASP A 74 2.11 -7.22 2.76
C ASP A 74 1.54 -6.56 1.50
N LEU A 75 0.24 -6.23 1.49
CA LEU A 75 -0.40 -5.52 0.38
C LEU A 75 0.21 -4.14 0.14
N CYS A 76 0.56 -3.41 1.20
CA CYS A 76 1.21 -2.10 1.08
C CYS A 76 2.60 -2.22 0.45
N ASN A 77 3.38 -3.23 0.85
CA ASN A 77 4.69 -3.51 0.29
C ASN A 77 4.59 -3.92 -1.20
N ASP A 78 3.66 -4.80 -1.53
CA ASP A 78 3.41 -5.23 -2.91
C ASP A 78 3.08 -4.04 -3.81
N LYS A 79 2.20 -3.14 -3.35
CA LYS A 79 1.83 -1.94 -4.11
C LYS A 79 2.96 -0.93 -4.21
N THR A 80 3.77 -0.80 -3.17
CA THR A 80 4.98 0.03 -3.23
C THR A 80 5.98 -0.50 -4.25
N SER A 81 6.15 -1.83 -4.34
CA SER A 81 7.00 -2.48 -5.35
C SER A 81 6.43 -2.39 -6.77
N GLU A 82 5.11 -2.49 -6.93
CA GLU A 82 4.44 -2.30 -8.21
C GLU A 82 4.68 -0.87 -8.72
N TYR A 83 4.47 0.13 -7.86
CA TYR A 83 4.72 1.53 -8.17
C TYR A 83 6.17 1.79 -8.58
N SER A 84 7.15 1.31 -7.82
CA SER A 84 8.57 1.51 -8.14
C SER A 84 8.97 0.87 -9.46
N THR A 85 8.39 -0.28 -9.79
CA THR A 85 8.62 -0.98 -11.06
C THR A 85 8.08 -0.17 -12.24
N ILE A 86 6.84 0.31 -12.15
CA ILE A 86 6.24 1.12 -13.22
C ILE A 86 7.00 2.44 -13.37
N ARG A 87 7.35 3.09 -12.26
CA ARG A 87 8.14 4.31 -12.25
C ARG A 87 9.49 4.14 -12.97
N LYS A 88 10.17 3.02 -12.74
CA LYS A 88 11.40 2.70 -13.44
C LYS A 88 11.17 2.58 -14.95
N ARG A 89 10.11 1.87 -15.38
CA ARG A 89 9.77 1.76 -16.81
C ARG A 89 9.49 3.12 -17.46
N CYS A 90 8.80 4.02 -16.76
CA CYS A 90 8.60 5.39 -17.24
C CYS A 90 9.94 6.12 -17.43
N SER A 91 10.86 6.02 -16.46
CA SER A 91 12.21 6.59 -16.59
C SER A 91 13.00 5.96 -17.75
N ASP A 92 12.86 4.65 -17.95
CA ASP A 92 13.51 3.94 -19.06
C ASP A 92 12.97 4.45 -20.41
N PHE A 93 11.67 4.72 -20.54
CA PHE A 93 11.09 5.32 -21.74
C PHE A 93 11.67 6.70 -22.06
N THR A 94 11.78 7.58 -21.06
CA THR A 94 12.41 8.89 -21.24
C THR A 94 13.88 8.77 -21.66
N ALA A 95 14.63 7.82 -21.06
CA ALA A 95 16.01 7.57 -21.46
C ALA A 95 16.12 7.03 -22.89
N MET A 96 15.25 6.09 -23.28
CA MET A 96 15.18 5.54 -24.62
C MET A 96 14.82 6.60 -25.66
N GLU A 97 13.89 7.51 -25.33
CA GLU A 97 13.51 8.65 -26.17
C GLU A 97 14.70 9.59 -26.41
N ASN A 98 15.40 10.01 -25.35
CA ASN A 98 16.59 10.85 -25.47
C ASN A 98 17.67 10.20 -26.31
N GLN A 99 17.92 8.90 -26.09
CA GLN A 99 18.91 8.16 -26.86
C GLN A 99 18.50 8.04 -28.34
N LEU A 100 17.20 7.83 -28.61
CA LEU A 100 16.65 7.81 -29.96
C LEU A 100 16.88 9.15 -30.68
N GLU A 101 16.66 10.28 -30.01
CA GLU A 101 16.90 11.61 -30.60
C GLU A 101 18.37 11.86 -30.93
N ILE A 102 19.27 11.50 -30.02
CA ILE A 102 20.72 11.58 -30.25
C ILE A 102 21.13 10.72 -31.45
N ASN A 103 20.69 9.46 -31.46
CA ASN A 103 20.97 8.52 -32.54
C ASN A 103 20.40 9.02 -33.86
N PHE A 104 19.16 9.54 -33.86
CA PHE A 104 18.51 10.08 -35.05
C PHE A 104 19.31 11.22 -35.67
N ARG A 105 19.70 12.22 -34.87
CA ARG A 105 20.49 13.36 -35.37
C ARG A 105 21.82 12.91 -35.97
N LYS A 106 22.55 12.03 -35.26
CA LYS A 106 23.84 11.49 -35.69
C LYS A 106 23.71 10.65 -36.97
N ASN A 107 22.81 9.68 -36.98
CA ASN A 107 22.68 8.70 -38.05
C ASN A 107 22.06 9.32 -39.31
N ARG A 108 21.08 10.23 -39.17
CA ARG A 108 20.55 11.00 -40.30
C ARG A 108 21.64 11.81 -40.97
N MET A 109 22.44 12.55 -40.19
CA MET A 109 23.54 13.35 -40.74
C MET A 109 24.58 12.47 -41.44
N LYS A 110 24.97 11.35 -40.83
CA LYS A 110 25.94 10.40 -41.40
C LYS A 110 25.43 9.80 -42.72
N ALA A 111 24.20 9.30 -42.75
CA ALA A 111 23.59 8.74 -43.95
C ALA A 111 23.42 9.79 -45.05
N MET A 112 23.02 11.02 -44.70
CA MET A 112 22.88 12.13 -45.64
C MET A 112 24.22 12.52 -46.27
N ASN A 113 25.29 12.55 -45.48
CA ASN A 113 26.63 12.83 -45.99
C ASN A 113 27.08 11.76 -47.00
N PHE A 114 26.79 10.48 -46.74
CA PHE A 114 27.06 9.42 -47.70
C PHE A 114 26.23 9.55 -48.98
N VAL A 115 24.94 9.91 -48.87
CA VAL A 115 24.11 10.17 -50.06
C VAL A 115 24.73 11.28 -50.92
N ASN A 116 25.11 12.40 -50.31
CA ASN A 116 25.73 13.52 -51.03
C ASN A 116 27.09 13.14 -51.63
N GLU A 117 27.97 12.48 -50.85
CA GLU A 117 29.27 12.00 -51.33
C GLU A 117 29.12 11.06 -52.52
N LEU A 118 28.20 10.10 -52.47
CA LEU A 118 28.03 9.10 -53.52
C LEU A 118 27.27 9.62 -54.75
N ALA A 119 26.39 10.60 -54.59
CA ALA A 119 25.66 11.21 -55.69
C ALA A 119 26.60 11.83 -56.72
N ASP A 120 27.71 12.43 -56.27
CA ASP A 120 28.74 13.04 -57.15
C ASP A 120 29.44 12.01 -58.05
N TYR A 121 29.46 10.73 -57.65
CA TYR A 121 30.09 9.63 -58.39
C TYR A 121 29.11 8.86 -59.30
N CYS A 122 27.82 9.22 -59.29
CA CYS A 122 26.77 8.54 -60.03
C CYS A 122 26.24 9.39 -61.20
N HIS A 123 26.07 8.80 -62.38
CA HIS A 123 25.28 9.41 -63.46
C HIS A 123 23.82 8.95 -63.35
N LEU A 124 23.07 9.59 -62.46
CA LEU A 124 21.64 9.33 -62.30
C LEU A 124 20.85 9.90 -63.48
N ASN A 125 19.86 9.15 -63.97
CA ASN A 125 18.88 9.69 -64.90
C ASN A 125 17.96 10.71 -64.21
N GLU A 126 17.27 11.53 -64.99
CA GLU A 126 16.46 12.64 -64.50
C GLU A 126 15.40 12.20 -63.47
N ASP A 127 14.69 11.10 -63.74
CA ASP A 127 13.67 10.55 -62.83
C ASP A 127 14.26 10.10 -61.49
N THR A 128 15.42 9.44 -61.49
CA THR A 128 16.07 8.96 -60.27
C THR A 128 16.68 10.11 -59.48
N GLY A 129 17.28 11.09 -60.17
CA GLY A 129 17.78 12.33 -59.56
C GLY A 129 16.66 13.12 -58.90
N ASN A 130 15.50 13.23 -59.54
CA ASN A 130 14.33 13.92 -58.98
C ASN A 130 13.79 13.22 -57.73
N ARG A 131 13.68 11.88 -57.73
CA ARG A 131 13.27 11.13 -56.53
C ARG A 131 14.25 11.26 -55.38
N LEU A 132 15.55 11.23 -55.67
CA LEU A 132 16.60 11.45 -54.67
C LEU A 132 16.51 12.85 -54.08
N GLY A 133 16.34 13.88 -54.91
CA GLY A 133 16.19 15.27 -54.48
C GLY A 133 14.97 15.48 -53.59
N GLN A 134 13.82 14.91 -53.95
CA GLN A 134 12.60 14.95 -53.11
C GLN A 134 12.83 14.27 -51.75
N HIS A 135 13.53 13.14 -51.73
CA HIS A 135 13.82 12.42 -50.49
C HIS A 135 14.80 13.18 -49.58
N ILE A 136 15.85 13.75 -50.17
CA ILE A 136 16.81 14.64 -49.51
C ILE A 136 16.07 15.81 -48.84
N GLN A 137 15.14 16.43 -49.58
CA GLN A 137 14.32 17.53 -49.08
C GLN A 137 13.44 17.07 -47.91
N PHE A 138 12.70 15.96 -48.05
CA PHE A 138 11.88 15.40 -46.97
C PHE A 138 12.70 15.11 -45.70
N SER A 139 13.83 14.40 -45.85
CA SER A 139 14.73 14.07 -44.74
C SER A 139 15.25 15.30 -44.00
N SER A 140 15.56 16.38 -44.74
CA SER A 140 16.05 17.63 -44.15
C SER A 140 15.04 18.29 -43.21
N TYR A 141 13.74 18.19 -43.52
CA TYR A 141 12.65 18.71 -42.70
C TYR A 141 12.13 17.74 -41.64
N CYS A 142 12.54 16.47 -41.66
CA CYS A 142 12.11 15.51 -40.66
C CYS A 142 12.72 15.82 -39.28
N THR A 143 11.87 16.14 -38.32
CA THR A 143 12.22 16.33 -36.91
C THR A 143 11.43 15.35 -36.03
N LEU A 144 12.04 14.96 -34.89
CA LEU A 144 11.34 14.15 -33.89
C LEU A 144 10.52 15.01 -32.90
N GLU A 145 10.74 16.33 -32.91
CA GLU A 145 10.20 17.29 -31.95
C GLU A 145 8.67 17.47 -32.07
N ASP A 146 8.08 17.13 -33.22
CA ASP A 146 6.64 17.28 -33.48
C ASP A 146 5.76 16.23 -32.74
N MET A 147 6.33 15.18 -32.17
CA MET A 147 5.61 14.25 -31.26
C MET A 147 5.82 14.73 -29.82
N GLN A 148 5.15 15.80 -29.42
CA GLN A 148 5.14 16.22 -28.02
C GLN A 148 4.26 15.31 -27.18
N LEU A 149 4.61 15.16 -25.90
CA LEU A 149 3.70 14.61 -24.90
C LEU A 149 2.40 15.43 -24.95
N PRO A 150 1.21 14.81 -24.85
CA PRO A 150 0.00 15.56 -24.53
C PRO A 150 0.18 16.16 -23.14
N PHE A 151 0.68 17.40 -23.09
CA PHE A 151 1.07 18.11 -21.86
C PHE A 151 -0.13 18.45 -20.95
N ASP A 152 -1.37 18.16 -21.38
CA ASP A 152 -2.59 18.62 -20.71
C ASP A 152 -3.20 17.65 -19.68
N MET A 153 -2.61 16.47 -19.44
CA MET A 153 -3.25 15.47 -18.57
C MET A 153 -2.68 15.36 -17.15
N TYR A 154 -1.52 15.95 -16.86
CA TYR A 154 -0.89 15.81 -15.54
C TYR A 154 -0.37 17.16 -15.04
N GLY A 155 -1.07 17.69 -14.03
CA GLY A 155 -0.69 18.93 -13.38
C GLY A 155 0.75 18.88 -12.90
N ASP A 156 1.50 19.92 -13.28
CA ASP A 156 2.73 20.40 -12.66
C ASP A 156 3.77 19.32 -12.28
N THR A 157 4.73 19.09 -13.17
CA THR A 157 5.90 18.23 -12.97
C THR A 157 6.81 18.65 -11.80
N THR A 158 6.50 19.76 -11.12
CA THR A 158 7.15 20.15 -9.85
C THR A 158 6.66 19.32 -8.64
N TYR A 159 5.60 18.51 -8.79
CA TYR A 159 5.01 17.75 -7.68
C TYR A 159 5.83 16.52 -7.24
N THR A 160 6.75 16.01 -8.08
CA THR A 160 7.50 14.77 -7.83
C THR A 160 8.83 14.99 -7.09
N GLU A 161 9.62 16.01 -7.43
CA GLU A 161 10.94 16.22 -6.80
C GLU A 161 10.83 16.68 -5.32
N ASP A 162 9.83 17.49 -4.98
CA ASP A 162 9.65 18.02 -3.62
C ASP A 162 9.08 16.98 -2.63
N LYS A 163 8.44 15.91 -3.13
CA LYS A 163 7.98 14.78 -2.31
C LYS A 163 9.04 13.70 -2.11
N GLU A 164 9.95 13.50 -3.05
CA GLU A 164 11.05 12.54 -2.91
C GLU A 164 12.00 12.92 -1.77
N LYS A 165 12.35 14.20 -1.63
CA LYS A 165 13.10 14.70 -0.47
C LYS A 165 12.35 14.59 0.86
N LYS A 166 11.02 14.57 0.84
CA LYS A 166 10.20 14.39 2.06
C LYS A 166 10.12 12.91 2.46
N LEU A 167 9.94 11.99 1.52
CA LEU A 167 9.85 10.55 1.80
C LEU A 167 11.16 9.99 2.38
N ASP A 168 12.31 10.42 1.88
CA ASP A 168 13.61 9.98 2.43
C ASP A 168 13.84 10.46 3.87
N ASN A 169 13.28 11.62 4.25
CA ASN A 169 13.35 12.13 5.62
C ASN A 169 12.42 11.38 6.59
N TYR A 170 11.28 10.86 6.12
CA TYR A 170 10.35 10.07 6.95
C TYR A 170 10.91 8.68 7.28
N ASN A 171 11.63 8.05 6.34
CA ASN A 171 12.22 6.71 6.55
C ASN A 171 13.38 6.71 7.56
N LEU A 172 14.09 7.83 7.72
CA LEU A 172 15.15 7.98 8.73
C LEU A 172 14.61 8.28 10.14
N THR A 173 13.46 8.94 10.27
CA THR A 173 12.93 9.33 11.59
C THR A 173 12.19 8.21 12.33
N GLU A 174 11.58 7.25 11.62
CA GLU A 174 10.90 6.11 12.27
C GLU A 174 11.87 5.00 12.71
N ALA A 175 12.96 4.77 11.98
CA ALA A 175 14.00 3.80 12.36
C ALA A 175 14.76 4.22 13.65
N GLN A 176 14.83 5.53 13.95
CA GLN A 176 15.48 6.04 15.17
C GLN A 176 14.54 6.17 16.37
N ARG A 177 13.21 6.15 16.19
CA ARG A 177 12.24 6.18 17.31
C ARG A 177 11.95 4.80 17.91
N GLY A 178 12.35 3.72 17.24
CA GLY A 178 12.12 2.34 17.71
C GLY A 178 13.14 1.78 18.69
N ASN A 179 14.31 2.42 18.87
CA ASN A 179 15.45 1.81 19.58
C ASN A 179 15.67 2.27 21.03
N ASN A 180 14.83 3.14 21.59
CA ASN A 180 15.04 3.65 22.97
C ASN A 180 14.14 3.06 24.07
N ASP A 181 13.24 2.10 23.78
CA ASP A 181 12.30 1.58 24.81
C ASP A 181 12.39 0.05 25.03
N ILE A 182 13.52 -0.59 24.70
CA ILE A 182 13.77 -1.99 25.10
C ILE A 182 15.00 -2.06 26.01
N ALA A 183 14.87 -1.47 27.21
CA ALA A 183 15.65 -1.90 28.37
C ALA A 183 14.70 -2.65 29.30
N MET A 184 14.91 -3.96 29.40
CA MET A 184 14.22 -4.83 30.35
C MET A 184 14.78 -4.56 31.74
N ASP A 185 14.04 -3.85 32.58
CA ASP A 185 14.33 -3.82 34.01
C ASP A 185 13.78 -5.09 34.68
N GLU A 186 14.70 -5.99 34.99
CA GLU A 186 14.54 -7.03 36.00
C GLU A 186 14.12 -6.40 37.34
N LYS A 187 13.21 -7.08 38.02
CA LYS A 187 12.69 -6.69 39.32
C LYS A 187 13.82 -6.63 40.37
N HIS A 188 13.93 -5.52 41.07
CA HIS A 188 14.34 -5.51 42.46
C HIS A 188 13.41 -4.63 43.30
N ASP A 189 12.87 -5.25 44.36
CA ASP A 189 12.13 -4.60 45.42
C ASP A 189 13.04 -3.61 46.16
N SER A 190 12.63 -2.34 46.25
CA SER A 190 12.98 -1.46 47.37
C SER A 190 12.16 -0.17 47.33
N GLU A 191 11.47 0.10 48.42
CA GLU A 191 10.86 1.40 48.68
C GLU A 191 11.95 2.45 48.99
N SER A 192 11.80 3.68 48.49
CA SER A 192 12.04 4.90 49.28
C SER A 192 11.40 6.12 48.59
N ALA A 193 11.05 7.11 49.41
CA ALA A 193 10.13 8.19 49.12
C ALA A 193 10.79 9.46 48.51
N SER A 194 9.93 10.24 47.84
CA SER A 194 9.94 11.72 47.70
C SER A 194 10.98 12.38 46.77
N SER A 195 10.53 13.10 45.73
CA SER A 195 10.34 14.56 45.78
C SER A 195 9.78 15.11 44.45
N SER A 196 9.25 16.33 44.55
CA SER A 196 8.53 17.15 43.58
C SER A 196 9.39 17.74 42.45
N GLN A 197 8.83 17.92 41.25
CA GLN A 197 8.79 19.23 40.57
C GLN A 197 7.89 19.20 39.33
N ALA A 198 7.05 20.23 39.21
CA ALA A 198 6.35 20.62 37.99
C ALA A 198 7.33 21.32 37.05
N ASP A 199 7.15 21.18 35.72
CA ASP A 199 6.79 22.31 34.88
C ASP A 199 6.42 21.91 33.45
N ASN A 200 5.62 22.80 32.87
CA ASN A 200 4.79 22.67 31.68
C ASN A 200 5.56 22.68 30.35
N ASN A 201 4.95 22.11 29.30
CA ASN A 201 4.66 22.88 28.09
C ASN A 201 3.59 22.18 27.24
N ASP A 202 2.43 22.85 27.16
CA ASP A 202 1.41 22.66 26.15
C ASP A 202 1.91 23.20 24.81
N ASP A 203 1.74 22.43 23.74
CA ASP A 203 1.22 22.93 22.46
C ASP A 203 1.13 21.77 21.46
N TYR A 204 -0.09 21.30 21.20
CA TYR A 204 -0.56 21.03 19.83
C TYR A 204 -2.09 20.85 19.89
N LYS A 205 -2.79 21.85 19.35
CA LYS A 205 -4.25 21.93 19.29
C LYS A 205 -4.87 20.92 18.33
N ASP A 206 -5.95 20.31 18.83
CA ASP A 206 -7.19 19.88 18.18
C ASP A 206 -7.24 19.77 16.66
N ILE A 207 -7.67 18.59 16.15
CA ILE A 207 -8.82 18.47 15.23
C ILE A 207 -9.58 17.15 15.51
N ASN A 208 -10.89 17.29 15.78
CA ASN A 208 -12.00 16.31 15.79
C ASN A 208 -12.30 15.47 17.04
N GLU A 209 -12.76 16.16 18.11
CA GLU A 209 -13.73 15.61 19.07
C GLU A 209 -15.16 15.76 18.54
N ILE A 210 -15.69 14.73 17.85
CA ILE A 210 -17.13 14.47 17.81
C ILE A 210 -17.37 13.01 18.16
N ASN A 211 -17.40 12.75 19.46
CA ASN A 211 -18.40 11.90 20.10
C ASN A 211 -18.25 12.06 21.61
N SER A 212 -19.14 12.89 22.16
CA SER A 212 -19.26 13.13 23.59
C SER A 212 -19.51 11.81 24.33
N TYR A 213 -18.52 11.37 25.09
CA TYR A 213 -18.83 10.65 26.31
C TYR A 213 -19.33 11.68 27.32
N PRO A 214 -20.35 11.37 28.15
CA PRO A 214 -20.80 12.32 29.15
C PRO A 214 -19.62 12.66 30.04
N SER A 215 -19.28 13.95 30.10
CA SER A 215 -18.33 14.48 31.07
C SER A 215 -18.93 14.26 32.46
N GLU A 216 -18.65 13.10 33.07
CA GLU A 216 -18.85 12.94 34.50
C GLU A 216 -17.95 13.97 35.18
N SER A 217 -18.62 14.99 35.73
CA SER A 217 -18.13 15.98 36.68
C SER A 217 -16.89 15.51 37.42
N LYS A 218 -15.87 16.39 37.50
CA LYS A 218 -14.72 16.31 38.43
C LYS A 218 -15.22 16.23 39.89
N LYS A 219 -15.73 15.07 40.30
CA LYS A 219 -15.80 14.66 41.70
C LYS A 219 -14.51 13.92 41.96
N THR A 220 -13.65 14.51 42.77
CA THR A 220 -12.50 13.86 43.39
C THR A 220 -13.02 12.59 44.08
N LYS A 221 -12.90 11.42 43.42
CA LYS A 221 -13.26 10.11 43.99
C LYS A 221 -12.24 9.75 45.10
N LYS A 222 -12.38 10.38 46.27
CA LYS A 222 -11.94 9.79 47.53
C LYS A 222 -12.71 8.47 47.70
N GLY A 223 -11.99 7.35 47.74
CA GLY A 223 -12.55 6.07 48.20
C GLY A 223 -12.69 4.92 47.19
N LEU A 224 -12.03 4.93 46.03
CA LEU A 224 -11.90 3.68 45.26
C LEU A 224 -10.82 2.79 45.87
N SER A 225 -11.16 1.51 46.11
CA SER A 225 -10.22 0.50 46.58
C SER A 225 -9.05 0.37 45.61
N ARG A 226 -7.89 -0.09 46.09
CA ARG A 226 -6.71 -0.35 45.23
C ARG A 226 -7.06 -1.28 44.06
N GLU A 227 -7.96 -2.22 44.30
CA GLU A 227 -8.52 -3.16 43.32
C GLU A 227 -9.29 -2.41 42.21
N ASP A 228 -10.17 -1.48 42.57
CA ASP A 228 -10.99 -0.76 41.60
C ASP A 228 -10.19 0.24 40.76
N ARG A 229 -9.15 0.85 41.35
CA ARG A 229 -8.19 1.68 40.59
C ARG A 229 -7.42 0.85 39.57
N ARG A 230 -6.99 -0.37 39.92
CA ARG A 230 -6.34 -1.29 38.98
C ARG A 230 -7.28 -1.72 37.86
N LYS A 231 -8.54 -2.03 38.16
CA LYS A 231 -9.55 -2.37 37.16
C LYS A 231 -9.80 -1.21 36.18
N ASP A 232 -9.91 0.02 36.67
CA ASP A 232 -10.09 1.19 35.81
C ASP A 232 -8.85 1.47 34.95
N SER A 233 -7.64 1.31 35.50
CA SER A 233 -6.39 1.40 34.74
C SER A 233 -6.34 0.36 33.61
N ASN A 234 -6.64 -0.90 33.90
CA ASN A 234 -6.70 -1.97 32.90
C ASN A 234 -7.77 -1.71 31.83
N ARG A 235 -8.91 -1.13 32.21
CA ARG A 235 -9.96 -0.72 31.26
C ARG A 235 -9.45 0.36 30.31
N ARG A 236 -8.78 1.40 30.82
CA ARG A 236 -8.18 2.47 30.01
C ARG A 236 -7.07 1.95 29.10
N ALA A 237 -6.18 1.11 29.62
CA ALA A 237 -5.11 0.49 28.83
C ALA A 237 -5.68 -0.37 27.69
N SER A 238 -6.71 -1.16 27.96
CA SER A 238 -7.40 -1.96 26.94
C SER A 238 -8.12 -1.11 25.89
N ALA A 239 -8.66 0.05 26.28
CA ALA A 239 -9.26 1.00 25.34
C ALA A 239 -8.19 1.63 24.45
N LYS A 240 -7.06 2.09 25.02
CA LYS A 240 -5.92 2.63 24.27
C LYS A 240 -5.35 1.61 23.28
N CYS A 241 -5.20 0.35 23.70
CA CYS A 241 -4.72 -0.73 22.83
C CYS A 241 -5.62 -0.92 21.60
N ARG A 242 -6.94 -1.01 21.81
CA ARG A 242 -7.92 -1.12 20.70
C ARG A 242 -7.92 0.10 19.77
N ASN A 243 -7.79 1.31 20.32
CA ASN A 243 -7.68 2.51 19.50
C ASN A 243 -6.39 2.54 18.69
N LYS A 244 -5.26 2.11 19.27
CA LYS A 244 -3.98 2.00 18.54
C LYS A 244 -4.12 1.04 17.37
N GLU A 245 -4.67 -0.16 17.58
CA GLU A 245 -4.90 -1.14 16.52
C GLU A 245 -5.80 -0.59 15.41
N LYS A 246 -6.92 0.07 15.78
CA LYS A 246 -7.83 0.69 14.81
C LYS A 246 -7.14 1.77 13.99
N ASN A 247 -6.33 2.61 14.63
CA ASN A 247 -5.58 3.67 13.95
C ASN A 247 -4.49 3.10 13.04
N THR A 248 -3.82 2.01 13.44
CA THR A 248 -2.85 1.31 12.60
C THR A 248 -3.50 0.75 11.34
N ILE A 249 -4.65 0.07 11.48
CA ILE A 249 -5.41 -0.44 10.32
C ILE A 249 -5.83 0.70 9.41
N ALA A 250 -6.44 1.76 9.95
CA ALA A 250 -6.89 2.91 9.17
C ALA A 250 -5.73 3.62 8.44
N SER A 251 -4.55 3.71 9.08
CA SER A 251 -3.34 4.26 8.47
C SER A 251 -2.87 3.41 7.29
N LEU A 252 -2.77 2.09 7.46
CA LEU A 252 -2.38 1.17 6.39
C LEU A 252 -3.37 1.19 5.22
N GLU A 253 -4.68 1.17 5.50
CA GLU A 253 -5.71 1.31 4.48
C GLU A 253 -5.61 2.64 3.72
N GLY A 254 -5.26 3.73 4.42
CA GLY A 254 -5.00 5.03 3.82
C GLY A 254 -3.81 4.99 2.87
N GLN A 255 -2.69 4.43 3.31
CA GLN A 255 -1.47 4.28 2.49
C GLN A 255 -1.72 3.42 1.25
N ILE A 256 -2.44 2.30 1.38
CA ILE A 256 -2.78 1.44 0.24
C ILE A 256 -3.64 2.19 -0.77
N LYS A 257 -4.62 2.97 -0.33
CA LYS A 257 -5.47 3.79 -1.21
C LYS A 257 -4.67 4.84 -1.95
N GLU A 258 -3.77 5.54 -1.25
CA GLU A 258 -2.87 6.51 -1.87
C GLU A 258 -2.00 5.83 -2.94
N LYS A 259 -1.39 4.69 -2.61
CA LYS A 259 -0.60 3.91 -3.58
C LYS A 259 -1.40 3.42 -4.78
N TRP A 260 -2.67 3.05 -4.61
CA TRP A 260 -3.51 2.68 -5.75
C TRP A 260 -3.76 3.87 -6.67
N SER A 261 -3.98 5.07 -6.13
CA SER A 261 -4.12 6.29 -6.94
C SER A 261 -2.84 6.59 -7.71
N GLU A 262 -1.69 6.57 -7.02
CA GLU A 262 -0.37 6.80 -7.64
C GLU A 262 -0.08 5.77 -8.76
N ILE A 263 -0.42 4.49 -8.53
CA ILE A 263 -0.26 3.42 -9.54
C ILE A 263 -1.15 3.66 -10.75
N ALA A 264 -2.39 4.12 -10.56
CA ALA A 264 -3.29 4.40 -11.67
C ALA A 264 -2.74 5.53 -12.55
N GLU A 265 -2.35 6.64 -11.92
CA GLU A 265 -1.78 7.80 -12.62
C GLU A 265 -0.50 7.45 -13.38
N ILE A 266 0.42 6.71 -12.75
CA ILE A 266 1.70 6.38 -13.39
C ILE A 266 1.57 5.30 -14.48
N LYS A 267 0.54 4.44 -14.43
CA LYS A 267 0.24 3.50 -15.53
C LYS A 267 -0.23 4.23 -16.78
N ASP A 268 -1.07 5.24 -16.61
CA ASP A 268 -1.51 6.05 -17.75
C ASP A 268 -0.33 6.80 -18.36
N LEU A 269 0.58 7.34 -17.53
CA LEU A 269 1.83 7.94 -18.00
C LEU A 269 2.71 6.94 -18.76
N GLU A 270 2.84 5.70 -18.27
CA GLU A 270 3.59 4.63 -18.96
C GLU A 270 3.07 4.39 -20.38
N VAL A 271 1.75 4.35 -20.57
CA VAL A 271 1.13 4.20 -21.90
C VAL A 271 1.48 5.36 -22.80
N VAL A 272 1.34 6.59 -22.30
CA VAL A 272 1.61 7.81 -23.08
C VAL A 272 3.07 7.84 -23.50
N LEU A 273 4.00 7.57 -22.59
CA LEU A 273 5.44 7.53 -22.89
C LEU A 273 5.77 6.45 -23.93
N ALA A 274 5.19 5.25 -23.81
CA ALA A 274 5.36 4.20 -24.81
C ALA A 274 4.84 4.61 -26.19
N GLN A 275 3.68 5.28 -26.25
CA GLN A 275 3.11 5.78 -27.50
C GLN A 275 3.97 6.88 -28.15
N VAL A 276 4.46 7.83 -27.35
CA VAL A 276 5.36 8.90 -27.84
C VAL A 276 6.65 8.29 -28.36
N TYR A 277 7.29 7.40 -27.59
CA TYR A 277 8.50 6.70 -28.03
C TYR A 277 8.28 5.94 -29.35
N ASN A 278 7.23 5.12 -29.44
CA ASN A 278 6.91 4.37 -30.65
C ASN A 278 6.61 5.28 -31.85
N GLY A 279 5.94 6.40 -31.61
CA GLY A 279 5.66 7.42 -32.62
C GLY A 279 6.95 8.06 -33.16
N LYS A 280 7.88 8.41 -32.27
CA LYS A 280 9.20 8.94 -32.64
C LYS A 280 10.04 7.88 -33.34
N LEU A 281 10.04 6.63 -32.86
CA LEU A 281 10.78 5.53 -33.48
C LEU A 281 10.32 5.30 -34.91
N LYS A 282 9.00 5.27 -35.14
CA LYS A 282 8.44 5.12 -36.49
C LYS A 282 8.84 6.28 -37.40
N LYS A 283 8.73 7.53 -36.95
CA LYS A 283 9.19 8.70 -37.72
C LYS A 283 10.69 8.60 -38.04
N ALA A 284 11.51 8.16 -37.10
CA ALA A 284 12.94 7.96 -37.32
C ALA A 284 13.19 6.88 -38.38
N GLN A 285 12.49 5.75 -38.32
CA GLN A 285 12.56 4.67 -39.31
C GLN A 285 12.16 5.16 -40.71
N ASP A 286 11.03 5.86 -40.82
CA ASP A 286 10.50 6.40 -42.08
C ASP A 286 11.46 7.40 -42.74
N CYS A 287 12.31 8.07 -41.94
CA CYS A 287 13.32 9.00 -42.45
C CYS A 287 14.67 8.34 -42.75
N ILE A 288 15.15 7.44 -41.89
CA ILE A 288 16.52 6.93 -41.94
C ILE A 288 16.64 5.70 -42.86
N LEU A 289 15.71 4.75 -42.78
CA LEU A 289 15.82 3.52 -43.57
C LEU A 289 15.86 3.80 -45.09
N PRO A 290 15.04 4.72 -45.63
CA PRO A 290 15.15 5.10 -47.03
C PRO A 290 16.48 5.78 -47.39
N LEU A 291 17.12 6.54 -46.49
CA LEU A 291 18.48 7.06 -46.74
C LEU A 291 19.49 5.92 -46.86
N CYS A 292 19.37 4.91 -45.99
CA CYS A 292 20.20 3.71 -46.08
C CYS A 292 19.97 2.94 -47.38
N ASP A 293 18.72 2.86 -47.88
CA ASP A 293 18.39 2.28 -49.19
C ASP A 293 19.04 3.07 -50.33
N TRP A 294 18.98 4.40 -50.27
CA TRP A 294 19.61 5.27 -51.26
C TRP A 294 21.13 5.10 -51.30
N VAL A 295 21.79 5.01 -50.14
CA VAL A 295 23.25 4.76 -50.10
C VAL A 295 23.61 3.44 -50.76
N HIS A 296 22.85 2.36 -50.48
CA HIS A 296 23.05 1.07 -51.15
C HIS A 296 22.84 1.16 -52.66
N TYR A 297 21.79 1.84 -53.10
CA TYR A 297 21.51 2.04 -54.51
C TYR A 297 22.64 2.79 -55.22
N LEU A 298 23.13 3.88 -54.62
CA LEU A 298 24.21 4.69 -55.18
C LEU A 298 25.52 3.90 -55.24
N LEU A 299 25.86 3.11 -54.21
CA LEU A 299 27.01 2.20 -54.24
C LEU A 299 26.94 1.18 -55.38
N GLY A 300 25.74 0.73 -55.75
CA GLY A 300 25.51 -0.16 -56.90
C GLY A 300 25.52 0.55 -58.26
N SER A 301 25.33 1.87 -58.27
CA SER A 301 25.19 2.70 -59.46
C SER A 301 26.41 3.56 -59.78
N LEU A 302 27.53 3.31 -59.08
CA LEU A 302 28.77 4.07 -59.25
C LEU A 302 29.28 3.98 -60.68
N THR A 303 29.52 5.16 -61.27
CA THR A 303 30.14 5.28 -62.60
C THR A 303 31.63 5.62 -62.52
N GLN A 304 32.08 6.07 -61.36
CA GLN A 304 33.48 6.38 -61.05
C GLN A 304 34.00 5.46 -59.95
N GLN A 305 35.31 5.16 -59.96
CA GLN A 305 35.92 4.31 -58.94
C GLN A 305 36.06 5.06 -57.61
N ILE A 306 35.49 4.47 -56.55
CA ILE A 306 35.74 4.85 -55.16
C ILE A 306 36.74 3.86 -54.57
N HIS A 307 37.62 4.35 -53.69
CA HIS A 307 38.59 3.50 -53.01
C HIS A 307 37.91 2.37 -52.22
N VAL A 308 38.38 1.12 -52.37
CA VAL A 308 37.74 -0.09 -51.80
C VAL A 308 37.54 0.03 -50.28
N ALA A 309 38.55 0.47 -49.53
CA ALA A 309 38.42 0.64 -48.08
C ALA A 309 37.35 1.67 -47.68
N ARG A 310 37.13 2.71 -48.51
CA ARG A 310 36.07 3.70 -48.26
C ARG A 310 34.70 3.08 -48.49
N ARG A 311 34.55 2.31 -49.58
CA ARG A 311 33.33 1.56 -49.88
C ARG A 311 32.97 0.61 -48.74
N ASP A 312 33.92 -0.18 -48.26
CA ASP A 312 33.68 -1.15 -47.19
C ASP A 312 33.26 -0.46 -45.88
N GLN A 313 33.90 0.67 -45.54
CA GLN A 313 33.51 1.47 -44.38
C GLN A 313 32.07 1.98 -44.49
N ILE A 314 31.66 2.48 -45.65
CA ILE A 314 30.28 2.97 -45.87
C ILE A 314 29.28 1.83 -45.69
N VAL A 315 29.58 0.63 -46.21
CA VAL A 315 28.70 -0.54 -46.07
C VAL A 315 28.54 -0.92 -44.60
N ILE A 316 29.64 -1.03 -43.85
CA ILE A 316 29.61 -1.34 -42.41
C ILE A 316 28.80 -0.28 -41.66
N ASP A 317 29.08 1.00 -41.91
CA ASP A 317 28.43 2.11 -41.23
C ASP A 317 26.92 2.16 -41.47
N ILE A 318 26.46 1.85 -42.68
CA ILE A 318 25.03 1.82 -43.00
C ILE A 318 24.35 0.63 -42.34
N GLU A 319 25.01 -0.52 -42.27
CA GLU A 319 24.46 -1.70 -41.61
C GLU A 319 24.31 -1.48 -40.10
N GLU A 320 25.29 -0.84 -39.46
CA GLU A 320 25.18 -0.40 -38.06
C GLU A 320 24.01 0.57 -37.84
N ILE A 321 23.81 1.51 -38.77
CA ILE A 321 22.67 2.43 -38.72
C ILE A 321 21.36 1.64 -38.82
N ARG A 322 21.23 0.71 -39.76
CA ARG A 322 20.01 -0.12 -39.91
C ARG A 322 19.69 -0.89 -38.64
N GLN A 323 20.68 -1.57 -38.07
CA GLN A 323 20.51 -2.34 -36.83
C GLN A 323 20.06 -1.45 -35.65
N THR A 324 20.48 -0.19 -35.61
CA THR A 324 20.01 0.77 -34.59
C THR A 324 18.50 1.03 -34.67
N TYR A 325 17.89 0.87 -35.85
CA TYR A 325 16.46 1.10 -36.08
C TYR A 325 15.65 -0.17 -36.34
N ASP A 326 16.29 -1.34 -36.39
CA ASP A 326 15.63 -2.66 -36.45
C ASP A 326 15.15 -3.09 -35.05
N VAL A 327 14.42 -2.18 -34.39
CA VAL A 327 13.91 -2.35 -33.03
C VAL A 327 12.39 -2.48 -33.11
N LYS A 328 11.86 -3.50 -32.43
CA LYS A 328 10.41 -3.68 -32.34
C LYS A 328 9.79 -2.57 -31.47
N PRO A 329 8.57 -2.10 -31.81
CA PRO A 329 7.84 -1.17 -30.96
C PRO A 329 7.73 -1.69 -29.53
N CYS A 330 7.90 -0.81 -28.54
CA CYS A 330 7.71 -1.17 -27.15
C CYS A 330 6.21 -1.37 -26.88
N THR A 331 5.85 -2.53 -26.35
CA THR A 331 4.51 -2.75 -25.80
C THR A 331 4.48 -2.24 -24.37
N SER A 332 3.61 -1.29 -24.06
CA SER A 332 3.24 -1.03 -22.65
C SER A 332 2.71 -2.33 -22.05
N THR A 333 3.01 -2.61 -20.79
CA THR A 333 2.64 -3.87 -20.13
C THR A 333 1.14 -3.97 -19.80
N LEU A 334 0.30 -3.11 -20.39
CA LEU A 334 -1.15 -3.22 -20.32
C LEU A 334 -1.64 -4.32 -21.28
N MET A 335 -1.61 -5.56 -20.79
CA MET A 335 -2.66 -6.55 -21.07
C MET A 335 -3.54 -6.71 -19.84
#